data_AF-A0A0U1SKC7-F1
#
_entry.id   AF-A0A0U1SKC7-F1
#
_cell.length_a   1.000
_cell.length_b   1.000
_cell.length_c   1.000
_cell.angle_alpha   90.00
_cell.angle_beta   90.00
_cell.angle_gamma   90.00
#
_symmetry.space_group_name_H-M   'P 1'
#
loop_
_entity.id
_entity.type
_entity.pdbx_description
1 polymer ?
#
loop_
_entity_poly.entity_id
_entity_poly.type
_entity_poly.pdbx_seq_one_letter_code
_entity_poly.pdbx_strand_id
1 'polypeptide(L)'
;LRNELERDSKIVVPPLPGKAWKRQLPLRGDDGIFDEEFIEDRKKGLELFINKVAGHPLAQNERCLHMFLQDSVLDKNYVPGKIRNT
;
A
#
# COMPACT_ATOMS: atom_id res chain seq x y z
N LEU A 1 -3.00 -4.16 2.15
CA LEU A 1 -2.75 -4.40 0.71
C LEU A 1 -1.55 -5.29 0.45
N ARG A 2 -0.28 -4.86 0.61
CA ARG A 2 0.90 -5.71 0.32
C ARG A 2 0.82 -7.11 0.94
N ASN A 3 0.60 -7.18 2.25
CA ASN A 3 0.51 -8.47 2.96
C ASN A 3 -0.68 -9.33 2.50
N GLU A 4 -1.80 -8.70 2.11
CA GLU A 4 -2.97 -9.40 1.57
C GLU A 4 -2.64 -10.05 0.23
N LEU A 5 -1.98 -9.28 -0.65
CA LEU A 5 -1.55 -9.74 -1.96
C LEU A 5 -0.50 -10.85 -1.88
N GLU A 6 0.47 -10.75 -0.96
CA GLU A 6 1.49 -11.78 -0.75
C GLU A 6 0.91 -13.09 -0.17
N ARG A 7 -0.18 -12.99 0.59
CA ARG A 7 -0.83 -14.16 1.19
C ARG A 7 -1.68 -14.93 0.20
N ASP A 8 -2.54 -14.23 -0.54
CA ASP A 8 -3.61 -14.87 -1.33
C ASP A 8 -3.26 -15.00 -2.82
N SER A 9 -2.26 -14.25 -3.30
CA SER A 9 -1.92 -14.17 -4.71
C SER A 9 -0.44 -14.50 -4.92
N LYS A 10 -0.13 -15.40 -5.88
CA LYS A 10 1.26 -15.77 -6.23
C LYS A 10 1.96 -14.66 -7.04
N ILE A 11 1.91 -13.43 -6.55
CA ILE A 11 2.45 -12.25 -7.23
C ILE A 11 3.70 -11.77 -6.52
N VAL A 12 4.67 -11.28 -7.31
CA VAL A 12 5.81 -10.56 -6.75
C VAL A 12 5.36 -9.13 -6.47
N VAL A 13 5.11 -8.84 -5.19
CA VAL A 13 4.67 -7.50 -4.78
C VAL A 13 5.89 -6.56 -4.75
N PRO A 14 5.85 -5.41 -5.46
CA PRO A 14 6.94 -4.45 -5.41
C PRO A 14 7.19 -3.95 -3.97
N PRO A 15 8.42 -3.51 -3.66
CA PRO A 15 8.74 -3.00 -2.33
C PRO A 15 7.94 -1.71 -2.06
N LEU A 16 7.49 -1.55 -0.81
CA LEU A 16 6.97 -0.29 -0.31
C LEU A 16 8.14 0.64 0.07
N PRO A 17 7.94 1.98 0.03
CA PRO A 17 8.88 2.88 0.68
C PRO A 17 9.06 2.48 2.15
N GLY A 18 10.31 2.43 2.60
CA GLY A 18 10.70 1.85 3.89
C GLY A 18 9.98 2.49 5.09
N LYS A 19 9.77 1.71 6.15
CA LYS A 19 9.20 2.23 7.39
C LYS A 19 10.21 3.17 8.06
N ALA A 20 9.86 4.46 8.15
CA ALA A 20 10.72 5.51 8.68
C ALA A 20 10.71 5.58 10.22
N TRP A 21 10.97 4.47 10.91
CA TRP A 21 10.90 4.38 12.38
C TRP A 21 11.80 5.39 13.09
N LYS A 22 13.00 5.65 12.58
CA LYS A 22 13.94 6.63 13.16
C LYS A 22 13.39 8.06 13.11
N ARG A 23 12.56 8.39 12.11
CA ARG A 23 11.92 9.71 11.96
C ARG A 23 10.73 9.91 12.92
N GLN A 24 10.29 8.87 13.62
CA GLN A 24 9.23 8.94 14.64
C GLN A 24 9.75 9.10 16.07
N LEU A 25 11.07 9.03 16.29
CA LEU A 25 11.65 9.18 17.63
C LEU A 25 11.44 10.60 18.15
N PRO A 26 11.17 10.78 19.45
CA PRO A 26 11.06 12.11 20.05
C PRO A 26 12.43 12.82 20.09
N LEU A 27 12.41 14.15 20.31
CA LEU A 27 13.60 15.00 20.49
C LEU A 27 14.52 15.04 19.26
N ARG A 28 13.93 15.22 18.07
CA ARG A 28 14.67 15.45 16.82
C ARG A 28 14.88 16.94 16.58
N GLY A 29 15.93 17.27 15.82
CA GLY A 29 16.18 18.64 15.33
C GLY A 29 15.52 18.96 13.99
N ASP A 30 14.77 18.01 13.42
CA ASP A 30 13.99 18.16 12.19
C ASP A 30 12.51 17.80 12.44
N ASP A 31 11.67 18.01 11.42
CA ASP A 31 10.23 17.73 11.47
C ASP A 31 9.89 16.23 11.32
N GLY A 32 10.90 15.36 11.28
CA GLY A 32 10.73 13.91 11.31
C GLY A 32 9.88 13.37 10.16
N ILE A 33 8.68 12.87 10.49
CA ILE A 33 7.71 12.35 9.49
C ILE A 33 6.84 13.44 8.87
N PHE A 34 6.88 14.66 9.40
CA PHE A 34 6.16 15.83 8.89
C PHE A 34 7.02 16.68 7.95
N ASP A 35 8.31 16.34 7.82
CA ASP A 35 9.26 16.92 6.86
C ASP A 35 8.74 16.81 5.42
N GLU A 36 8.71 17.93 4.69
CA GLU A 36 8.11 18.00 3.35
C GLU A 36 8.82 17.11 2.33
N GLU A 37 10.16 17.07 2.36
CA GLU A 37 10.98 16.22 1.48
C GLU A 37 10.63 14.75 1.72
N PHE A 38 10.54 14.33 2.99
CA PHE A 38 10.12 12.99 3.34
C PHE A 38 8.70 12.64 2.86
N ILE A 39 7.75 13.56 3.01
CA ILE A 39 6.37 13.34 2.56
C ILE A 39 6.33 13.15 1.05
N GLU A 40 7.01 14.01 0.29
CA GLU A 40 7.00 13.96 -1.18
C GLU A 40 7.70 12.71 -1.73
N ASP A 41 8.85 12.33 -1.18
CA ASP A 41 9.54 11.09 -1.56
C ASP A 41 8.70 9.85 -1.25
N ARG A 42 8.04 9.83 -0.09
CA ARG A 42 7.15 8.73 0.29
C ARG A 42 5.93 8.67 -0.62
N LYS A 43 5.34 9.82 -0.95
CA LYS A 43 4.19 9.92 -1.88
C LYS A 43 4.56 9.36 -3.25
N LYS A 44 5.69 9.77 -3.85
CA LYS A 44 6.19 9.22 -5.12
C LYS A 44 6.41 7.71 -5.05
N GLY A 45 6.99 7.22 -3.95
CA GLY A 45 7.20 5.79 -3.74
C GLY A 45 5.89 5.00 -3.64
N LEU A 46 4.88 5.54 -2.94
CA LEU A 46 3.55 4.94 -2.83
C LEU A 46 2.80 4.97 -4.16
N GLU A 47 2.91 6.05 -4.93
CA GLU A 47 2.34 6.18 -6.27
C GLU A 47 2.93 5.12 -7.22
N LEU A 48 4.26 4.98 -7.26
CA LEU A 48 4.92 3.96 -8.05
C LEU A 48 4.49 2.54 -7.64
N PHE A 49 4.38 2.30 -6.33
CA PHE A 49 3.92 1.02 -5.79
C PHE A 49 2.50 0.70 -6.27
N ILE A 50 1.55 1.62 -6.07
CA ILE A 50 0.15 1.34 -6.37
C ILE A 50 -0.10 1.22 -7.87
N ASN A 51 0.57 2.03 -8.70
CA ASN A 51 0.46 1.93 -10.16
C ASN A 51 0.96 0.58 -10.68
N LYS A 52 2.08 0.06 -10.15
CA LYS A 52 2.58 -1.28 -10.50
C LYS A 52 1.64 -2.39 -10.05
N VAL A 53 1.10 -2.30 -8.85
CA VAL A 53 0.15 -3.29 -8.31
C VAL A 53 -1.16 -3.26 -9.11
N ALA A 54 -1.72 -2.08 -9.36
CA ALA A 54 -2.97 -1.92 -10.10
C ALA A 54 -2.87 -2.35 -11.58
N GLY A 55 -1.68 -2.23 -12.18
CA GLY A 55 -1.40 -2.72 -13.52
C GLY A 55 -1.16 -4.24 -13.62
N HIS A 56 -1.08 -4.96 -12.49
CA HIS A 56 -0.76 -6.38 -12.49
C HIS A 56 -2.01 -7.26 -12.70
N PRO A 57 -2.10 -8.10 -13.76
CA PRO A 57 -3.33 -8.84 -14.09
C PRO A 57 -3.86 -9.72 -12.95
N LEU A 58 -2.97 -10.36 -12.19
CA LEU A 58 -3.40 -11.19 -11.05
C LEU A 58 -3.89 -10.34 -9.87
N ALA A 59 -3.31 -9.16 -9.64
CA ALA A 59 -3.73 -8.28 -8.54
C ALA A 59 -5.07 -7.61 -8.84
N GLN A 60 -5.36 -7.33 -10.11
CA GLN A 60 -6.67 -6.84 -10.58
C GLN A 60 -7.82 -7.78 -10.22
N ASN A 61 -7.55 -9.07 -10.09
CA ASN A 61 -8.55 -10.06 -9.69
C ASN A 61 -8.75 -10.12 -8.17
N GLU A 62 -7.95 -9.45 -7.35
CA GLU A 62 -8.03 -9.54 -5.89
C GLU A 62 -8.98 -8.51 -5.30
N ARG A 63 -9.92 -8.96 -4.46
CA ARG A 63 -10.88 -8.08 -3.76
C ARG A 63 -10.19 -7.00 -2.93
N CYS A 64 -9.04 -7.32 -2.35
CA CYS A 64 -8.30 -6.40 -1.49
C CYS A 64 -7.76 -5.17 -2.24
N LEU A 65 -7.48 -5.29 -3.55
CA LEU A 65 -7.04 -4.17 -4.37
C LEU A 65 -8.20 -3.19 -4.60
N HIS A 66 -9.39 -3.70 -4.89
CA HIS A 66 -10.57 -2.86 -5.14
C HIS A 66 -11.05 -2.17 -3.87
N MET A 67 -11.11 -2.91 -2.74
CA MET A 67 -11.37 -2.31 -1.43
C MET A 67 -10.36 -1.20 -1.10
N PHE A 68 -9.09 -1.36 -1.48
CA PHE A 68 -8.08 -0.33 -1.24
C PHE A 68 -8.26 0.94 -2.10
N LEU A 69 -8.73 0.81 -3.35
CA LEU A 69 -8.82 1.91 -4.30
C LEU A 69 -10.18 2.62 -4.31
N GLN A 70 -11.26 1.89 -4.02
CA GLN A 70 -12.64 2.36 -4.21
C GLN A 70 -13.34 2.68 -2.89
N ASP A 71 -13.02 1.94 -1.82
CA ASP A 71 -13.70 2.13 -0.53
C ASP A 71 -13.00 3.23 0.29
N SER A 72 -13.79 4.12 0.88
CA SER A 72 -13.28 5.20 1.74
C SER A 72 -12.74 4.70 3.09
N VAL A 73 -13.19 3.52 3.52
CA VAL A 73 -12.81 2.87 4.78
C VAL A 73 -12.47 1.41 4.51
N LEU A 74 -11.33 0.96 5.02
CA LEU A 74 -10.87 -0.42 4.86
C LEU A 74 -11.49 -1.31 5.93
N ASP A 75 -12.28 -2.31 5.51
CA ASP A 75 -12.71 -3.39 6.39
C ASP A 75 -11.57 -4.39 6.60
N LYS A 76 -11.03 -4.43 7.82
CA LYS A 76 -9.96 -5.37 8.19
C LYS A 76 -10.45 -6.82 8.36
N ASN A 77 -11.76 -7.01 8.50
CA ASN A 77 -12.40 -8.31 8.65
C ASN A 77 -13.09 -8.78 7.36
N TYR A 78 -12.79 -8.13 6.23
CA TYR A 78 -13.34 -8.53 4.94
C TYR A 78 -12.99 -9.98 4.62
N VAL A 79 -13.88 -10.66 3.92
CA VAL A 79 -13.62 -12.02 3.43
C VAL A 79 -12.67 -11.93 2.21
N PRO A 80 -11.45 -12.50 2.29
CA PRO A 80 -10.52 -12.51 1.15
C PRO A 80 -11.07 -13.32 -0.02
N GLY A 81 -10.60 -13.01 -1.22
CA GLY A 81 -11.01 -13.72 -2.43
C GLY A 81 -10.95 -12.84 -3.67
N LYS A 82 -11.35 -13.43 -4.79
CA LYS A 82 -11.35 -12.75 -6.09
C LYS A 82 -12.58 -11.86 -6.29
N ILE A 83 -12.43 -10.84 -7.13
CA ILE A 83 -13.55 -10.09 -7.68
C ILE A 83 -14.46 -11.06 -8.43
N ARG A 84 -15.75 -11.05 -8.10
CA ARG A 84 -16.75 -11.78 -8.87
C ARG A 84 -17.30 -10.82 -9.92
N ASN A 85 -17.05 -11.09 -11.19
CA ASN A 85 -17.78 -10.42 -12.26
C ASN A 85 -19.22 -10.92 -12.18
N THR A 86 -20.14 -10.05 -11.77
CA THR A 86 -21.58 -10.24 -11.97
C THR A 86 -21.92 -10.15 -13.44
#